data_AF-A0A353GHF4-F1
#
_entry.id   AF-A0A353GHF4-F1
#
_cell.length_a   1.000
_cell.length_b   1.000
_cell.length_c   1.000
_cell.angle_alpha   90.00
_cell.angle_beta   90.00
_cell.angle_gamma   90.00
#
_symmetry.space_group_name_H-M   'P 1'
#
loop_
_entity.id
_entity.type
_entity.pdbx_description
1 polymer ?
#
loop_
_entity_poly.entity_id
_entity_poly.type
_entity_poly.pdbx_seq_one_letter_code
_entity_poly.pdbx_strand_id
1 'polypeptide(L)' 'MAYQASEKRYGSMLYNRCGKSGLKLPAISLGLWHNFGSRDVYDN' A
#
# COMPACT_ATOMS: atom_id res chain seq x y z
N MET A 1 4.99 -0.03 -21.99
CA MET A 1 5.99 0.09 -20.91
C MET A 1 5.50 -0.73 -19.73
N ALA A 2 6.32 -1.61 -19.15
CA ALA A 2 5.96 -2.33 -17.93
C ALA A 2 6.20 -1.44 -16.69
N TYR A 3 5.41 -1.63 -15.65
CA TYR A 3 5.65 -0.97 -14.36
C TYR A 3 6.98 -1.43 -13.75
N GLN A 4 7.78 -0.48 -13.24
CA GLN A 4 8.99 -0.75 -12.46
C GLN A 4 8.90 -0.01 -11.12
N ALA A 5 8.97 -0.77 -10.02
CA ALA A 5 8.95 -0.20 -8.68
C ALA A 5 10.25 0.56 -8.39
N SER A 6 10.17 1.59 -7.54
CA SER A 6 11.35 2.32 -7.09
C SER A 6 12.34 1.41 -6.35
N GLU A 7 13.62 1.53 -6.70
CA GLU A 7 14.73 0.83 -6.03
C GLU A 7 14.86 1.27 -4.56
N LYS A 8 14.46 2.50 -4.24
CA LYS A 8 14.61 3.11 -2.91
C LYS A 8 13.39 2.92 -2.00
N ARG A 9 12.39 2.13 -2.41
CA ARG A 9 11.08 2.00 -1.72
C ARG A 9 11.14 1.56 -0.24
N TYR A 10 12.24 0.94 0.19
CA TYR A 10 12.45 0.51 1.58
C TYR A 10 13.37 1.45 2.38
N GLY A 11 13.95 2.47 1.75
CA GLY A 11 14.99 3.30 2.37
C GLY A 11 14.47 4.25 3.46
N SER A 12 13.25 4.75 3.31
CA SER A 12 12.64 5.73 4.23
C SER A 12 11.44 5.20 5.03
N MET A 13 10.84 4.08 4.60
CA MET A 13 9.65 3.54 5.25
C MET A 13 10.02 2.87 6.59
N LEU A 14 9.31 3.26 7.66
CA LEU A 14 9.42 2.61 8.96
C LEU A 14 8.54 1.36 8.98
N TYR A 15 9.06 0.26 9.53
CA TYR A 15 8.38 -1.03 9.62
C TYR A 15 8.21 -1.47 11.08
N ASN A 16 6.98 -1.43 11.57
CA ASN A 16 6.61 -1.73 12.95
C ASN A 16 6.18 -3.19 13.10
N ARG A 17 6.60 -3.86 14.19
CA ARG A 17 6.14 -5.22 14.49
C ARG A 17 4.66 -5.23 14.87
N CYS A 18 3.90 -6.18 14.33
CA CYS A 18 2.51 -6.41 14.69
C CYS A 18 2.44 -7.26 15.97
N GLY A 19 2.47 -6.61 17.14
CA GLY A 19 2.44 -7.29 18.44
C GLY A 19 3.60 -8.26 18.63
N LYS A 20 3.32 -9.44 19.22
CA LYS A 20 4.30 -10.52 19.45
C LYS A 20 4.40 -11.48 18.24
N SER A 21 4.34 -10.93 17.03
CA SER A 21 4.51 -11.71 15.80
C SER A 21 5.81 -11.35 15.08
N GLY A 22 6.23 -12.19 14.14
CA GLY A 22 7.33 -11.89 13.22
C GLY A 22 6.95 -10.90 12.12
N LEU A 23 5.67 -10.57 11.97
CA LEU A 23 5.16 -9.68 10.92
C LEU A 23 5.53 -8.23 11.22
N LYS A 24 6.09 -7.54 10.22
CA LYS A 24 6.33 -6.10 10.24
C LYS A 24 5.44 -5.41 9.22
N LEU A 25 4.66 -4.43 9.66
CA LEU A 25 3.81 -3.60 8.82
C LEU A 25 4.45 -2.22 8.60
N PRO A 26 4.27 -1.59 7.43
CA PRO A 26 4.71 -0.22 7.25
C PRO A 26 3.97 0.71 8.22
N ALA A 27 4.63 1.78 8.67
CA ALA A 27 4.04 2.78 9.56
C ALA A 27 2.83 3.49 8.91
N ILE A 28 2.78 3.52 7.57
CA ILE A 28 1.65 4.02 6.78
C ILE A 28 1.21 2.92 5.83
N SER A 29 -0.07 2.57 5.88
CA SER A 29 -0.72 1.59 4.99
C SER A 29 -1.77 2.28 4.13
N LEU A 30 -1.92 1.84 2.88
CA LEU A 30 -2.98 2.33 1.99
C LEU A 30 -4.21 1.43 2.16
N GLY A 31 -5.31 2.01 2.67
CA GLY A 31 -6.62 1.36 2.68
C GLY A 31 -7.42 1.73 1.43
N LEU A 32 -8.03 0.74 0.78
CA LEU A 32 -8.82 0.92 -0.45
C LEU A 32 -10.33 1.01 -0.16
N TRP A 33 -10.70 1.67 0.94
CA TRP A 33 -12.10 1.77 1.37
C TRP A 33 -12.98 2.55 0.38
N HIS A 34 -12.42 3.60 -0.20
CA HIS A 34 -13.06 4.43 -1.25
C HIS A 34 -12.11 4.59 -2.44
N ASN A 35 -12.65 4.99 -3.61
CA ASN A 35 -11.93 5.31 -4.86
C ASN A 35 -11.39 4.12 -5.69
N PHE A 36 -11.66 2.89 -5.28
CA PHE A 36 -11.20 1.67 -5.98
C PHE A 36 -12.36 0.72 -6.33
N GLY A 37 -13.58 1.25 -6.48
CA GLY A 37 -14.76 0.48 -6.88
C GLY A 37 -15.52 1.17 -8.01
N SER A 38 -16.35 0.39 -8.70
CA SER A 38 -17.18 0.71 -9.89
C SER A 38 -18.26 1.79 -9.72
N ARG A 39 -18.10 2.73 -8.79
CA ARG A 39 -19.17 3.67 -8.40
C ARG A 39 -19.01 5.08 -8.95
N ASP A 40 -18.39 5.21 -10.11
CA ASP A 40 -18.44 6.42 -10.91
C ASP A 40 -19.47 6.27 -12.04
N VAL A 41 -20.11 7.38 -12.43
CA VAL A 41 -21.18 7.47 -13.44
C VAL A 41 -20.72 7.04 -14.85
N TYR A 42 -19.43 6.73 -15.00
CA TYR A 42 -18.75 6.45 -16.28
C TYR A 42 -18.21 5.02 -16.38
N ASP A 43 -18.64 4.09 -15.53
CA ASP A 43 -18.41 2.66 -15.79
C ASP A 43 -19.22 2.25 -17.03
N ASN A 44 -18.51 2.01 -18.14
CA ASN A 44 -19.06 1.58 -19.45
C ASN A 44 -19.48 0.11 -19.43
#